data_AF-W0RHD4-F1
#
_entry.id   AF-W0RHD4-F1
#
_cell.length_a   1.000
_cell.length_b   1.000
_cell.length_c   1.000
_cell.angle_alpha   90.00
_cell.angle_beta   90.00
_cell.angle_gamma   90.00
#
_symmetry.space_group_name_H-M   'P 1'
#
loop_
_entity.id
_entity.type
_entity.pdbx_description
1 polymer ?
#
loop_
_entity_poly.entity_id
_entity_poly.type
_entity_poly.pdbx_seq_one_letter_code
_entity_poly.pdbx_strand_id
1 'polypeptide(L)'
;MALNAHGGLTGEEPPTNARVRRALNLLKPVLDAFIRQKLAGVPGARVPRDADLQGLLRAMLDNRGTFFSGRSGEALKHNVNLLRGARNWNAHDVVLDEREARQVIETVAIVAERIGAPHEVIAATDALNAPPQALSVPPAAPSGARVPPPSPPPGTAAAGAGGSSDRRPPRVQPRRDAAGVIVNADELTADEVALQRVLCPGCREKVFEEWSAGWDAHAAHRCAGMTADTTEERKSEFRRRFGHLFRAPARGESQRAVMRHIWERCCPDDERAIREYADAEQRGEVRRTNNASGLLPEGYARALLADGLRKGWLRPCG
;
A
#
# COMPACT_ATOMS: atom_id res chain seq x y z
N MET A 1 33.59 -12.04 2.86
CA MET A 1 32.38 -11.30 2.44
C MET A 1 32.56 -10.91 0.99
N ALA A 2 31.69 -11.40 0.09
CA ALA A 2 31.79 -11.08 -1.33
C ALA A 2 30.95 -9.83 -1.61
N LEU A 3 31.57 -8.79 -2.18
CA LEU A 3 30.87 -7.64 -2.72
C LEU A 3 30.32 -8.03 -4.10
N ASN A 4 29.07 -7.65 -4.39
CA ASN A 4 28.53 -7.75 -5.74
C ASN A 4 29.12 -6.66 -6.65
N ALA A 5 28.89 -6.74 -7.97
CA ALA A 5 29.43 -5.81 -8.98
C ALA A 5 29.04 -4.32 -8.78
N HIS A 6 28.21 -4.03 -7.77
CA HIS A 6 27.78 -2.69 -7.39
C HIS A 6 28.23 -2.27 -5.98
N GLY A 7 29.16 -2.99 -5.36
CA GLY A 7 29.74 -2.60 -4.06
C GLY A 7 28.78 -2.63 -2.88
N GLY A 8 27.60 -3.26 -3.03
CA GLY A 8 26.67 -3.49 -1.95
C GLY A 8 27.06 -4.73 -1.17
N LEU A 9 26.99 -4.66 0.17
CA LEU A 9 26.94 -5.86 1.00
C LEU A 9 25.79 -6.72 0.47
N THR A 10 26.03 -8.01 0.23
CA THR A 10 24.99 -8.98 -0.15
C THR A 10 24.08 -9.21 1.05
N GLY A 11 23.25 -8.22 1.37
CA GLY A 11 22.14 -8.36 2.29
C GLY A 11 21.23 -9.43 1.71
N GLU A 12 20.94 -10.44 2.53
CA GLU A 12 19.98 -11.47 2.18
C GLU A 12 18.64 -10.79 1.89
N GLU A 13 18.08 -11.00 0.70
CA GLU A 13 16.79 -10.40 0.32
C GLU A 13 15.72 -10.84 1.32
N PRO A 14 14.88 -9.92 1.84
CA PRO A 14 13.80 -10.28 2.74
C PRO A 14 12.94 -11.40 2.13
N PRO A 15 12.55 -12.43 2.91
CA PRO A 15 11.81 -13.58 2.39
C PRO A 15 10.46 -13.17 1.78
N THR A 16 9.86 -12.08 2.25
CA THR A 16 8.65 -11.46 1.70
C THR A 16 8.88 -10.96 0.27
N ASN A 17 9.91 -10.14 0.05
CA ASN A 17 10.31 -9.63 -1.27
C ASN A 17 10.67 -10.76 -2.24
N ALA A 18 11.41 -11.76 -1.77
CA ALA A 18 11.79 -12.91 -2.59
C ALA A 18 10.57 -13.70 -3.10
N ARG A 19 9.53 -13.90 -2.26
CA ARG A 19 8.27 -14.54 -2.69
C ARG A 19 7.51 -13.70 -3.71
N VAL A 20 7.39 -12.39 -3.48
CA VAL A 20 6.74 -11.48 -4.42
C VAL A 20 7.46 -11.50 -5.77
N ARG A 21 8.79 -11.43 -5.77
CA ARG A 21 9.61 -11.52 -6.99
C ARG A 21 9.37 -12.83 -7.73
N ARG A 22 9.31 -13.97 -7.03
CA ARG A 22 8.98 -15.26 -7.63
C ARG A 22 7.58 -15.26 -8.26
N ALA A 23 6.56 -14.74 -7.58
CA ALA A 23 5.20 -14.66 -8.12
C ALA A 23 5.15 -13.80 -9.39
N LEU A 24 5.78 -12.62 -9.39
CA LEU A 24 5.88 -11.74 -10.56
C LEU A 24 6.60 -12.42 -11.74
N ASN A 25 7.63 -13.22 -11.46
CA ASN A 25 8.36 -13.99 -12.48
C ASN A 25 7.52 -15.13 -13.08
N LEU A 26 6.66 -15.77 -12.28
CA LEU A 26 5.71 -16.78 -12.77
C LEU A 26 4.69 -16.16 -13.75
N LEU A 27 4.21 -14.95 -13.45
CA LEU A 27 3.24 -14.26 -14.30
C LEU A 27 3.82 -13.75 -15.62
N LYS A 28 5.08 -13.27 -15.61
CA LYS A 28 5.70 -12.59 -16.76
C LYS A 28 5.54 -13.33 -18.10
N PRO A 29 5.92 -14.61 -18.27
CA PRO A 29 5.83 -15.28 -19.57
C PRO A 29 4.38 -15.45 -20.05
N VAL A 30 3.44 -15.72 -19.13
CA VAL A 30 2.02 -15.84 -19.45
C VAL A 30 1.45 -14.49 -19.90
N LEU A 31 1.82 -13.43 -19.20
CA LEU A 31 1.41 -12.07 -19.51
C LEU A 31 1.94 -11.63 -20.89
N ASP A 32 3.21 -11.92 -21.20
CA ASP A 32 3.81 -11.62 -22.52
C ASP A 32 3.04 -12.31 -23.65
N ALA A 33 2.81 -13.62 -23.53
CA ALA A 33 2.07 -14.40 -24.52
C ALA A 33 0.64 -13.84 -24.72
N PHE A 34 -0.07 -13.57 -23.63
CA PHE A 34 -1.42 -13.00 -23.66
C PHE A 34 -1.45 -11.63 -24.35
N ILE A 35 -0.55 -10.71 -23.98
CA ILE A 35 -0.51 -9.36 -24.57
C ILE A 35 -0.19 -9.44 -26.05
N ARG A 36 0.81 -10.23 -26.46
CA ARG A 36 1.17 -10.40 -27.88
C ARG A 36 0.00 -10.95 -28.69
N GLN A 37 -0.71 -11.94 -28.16
CA GLN A 37 -1.90 -12.50 -28.80
C GLN A 37 -2.99 -11.44 -28.99
N LYS A 38 -3.28 -10.65 -27.94
CA LYS A 38 -4.33 -9.61 -27.99
C LYS A 38 -3.97 -8.43 -28.89
N LEU A 39 -2.68 -8.11 -29.03
CA LEU A 39 -2.22 -6.98 -29.85
C LEU A 39 -1.87 -7.35 -31.29
N ALA A 40 -1.88 -8.63 -31.69
CA ALA A 40 -1.50 -9.06 -33.04
C ALA A 40 -2.30 -8.39 -34.17
N GLY A 41 -3.52 -7.93 -33.90
CA GLY A 41 -4.39 -7.24 -34.86
C GLY A 41 -4.64 -5.76 -34.58
N VAL A 42 -3.97 -5.16 -33.58
CA VAL A 42 -4.20 -3.76 -33.20
C VAL A 42 -3.22 -2.86 -33.96
N PRO A 43 -3.68 -1.99 -34.89
CA PRO A 43 -2.79 -1.15 -35.68
C PRO A 43 -1.90 -0.26 -34.81
N GLY A 44 -0.59 -0.29 -35.06
CA GLY A 44 0.40 0.52 -34.35
C GLY A 44 0.81 -0.01 -32.97
N ALA A 45 0.11 -1.01 -32.41
CA ALA A 45 0.51 -1.61 -31.15
C ALA A 45 1.74 -2.51 -31.33
N ARG A 46 2.78 -2.29 -30.52
CA ARG A 46 4.00 -3.12 -30.52
C ARG A 46 4.45 -3.39 -29.10
N VAL A 47 4.84 -4.63 -28.84
CA VAL A 47 5.49 -5.05 -27.59
C VAL A 47 6.94 -5.41 -27.93
N PRO A 48 7.94 -4.73 -27.34
CA PRO A 48 9.35 -5.10 -27.51
C PRO A 48 9.57 -6.59 -27.26
N ARG A 49 10.46 -7.25 -28.02
CA ARG A 49 10.71 -8.70 -27.88
C ARG A 49 11.24 -9.07 -26.49
N ASP A 50 11.93 -8.14 -25.85
CA ASP A 50 12.61 -8.24 -24.57
C ASP A 50 11.91 -7.44 -23.47
N ALA A 51 10.62 -7.11 -23.63
CA ALA A 51 9.85 -6.37 -22.65
C ALA A 51 9.94 -7.05 -21.26
N ASP A 52 10.38 -6.28 -20.27
CA ASP A 52 10.31 -6.71 -18.88
C ASP A 52 8.86 -6.61 -18.37
N LEU A 53 8.62 -7.07 -17.14
CA LEU A 53 7.26 -7.03 -16.57
C LEU A 53 6.67 -5.61 -16.55
N GLN A 54 7.50 -4.59 -16.30
CA GLN A 54 7.05 -3.20 -16.32
C GLN A 54 6.59 -2.77 -17.71
N GLY A 55 7.36 -3.10 -18.76
CA GLY A 55 7.03 -2.85 -20.15
C GLY A 55 5.72 -3.55 -20.57
N LEU A 56 5.51 -4.79 -20.11
CA LEU A 56 4.29 -5.55 -20.37
C LEU A 56 3.06 -4.92 -19.69
N LEU A 57 3.15 -4.61 -18.40
CA LEU A 57 2.06 -3.95 -17.66
C LEU A 57 1.73 -2.58 -18.28
N ARG A 58 2.75 -1.83 -18.70
CA ARG A 58 2.57 -0.58 -19.44
C ARG A 58 1.87 -0.78 -20.78
N ALA A 59 2.27 -1.79 -21.56
CA ALA A 59 1.62 -2.08 -22.84
C ALA A 59 0.12 -2.37 -22.68
N MET A 60 -0.30 -3.06 -21.61
CA MET A 60 -1.72 -3.24 -21.30
C MET A 60 -2.42 -1.90 -21.01
N LEU A 61 -1.78 -1.04 -20.21
CA LEU A 61 -2.31 0.26 -19.81
C LEU A 61 -2.37 1.29 -20.93
N ASP A 62 -1.49 1.19 -21.93
CA ASP A 62 -1.48 2.04 -23.12
C ASP A 62 -2.56 1.60 -24.13
N ASN A 63 -2.97 0.32 -24.10
CA ASN A 63 -3.99 -0.26 -25.00
C ASN A 63 -5.31 -0.57 -24.27
N ARG A 64 -5.81 0.40 -23.49
CA ARG A 64 -6.94 0.19 -22.56
C ARG A 64 -8.19 -0.38 -23.21
N GLY A 65 -8.53 0.08 -24.42
CA GLY A 65 -9.71 -0.39 -25.14
C GLY A 65 -9.67 -1.89 -25.47
N THR A 66 -8.47 -2.43 -25.65
CA THR A 66 -8.27 -3.86 -25.96
C THR A 66 -8.34 -4.72 -24.71
N PHE A 67 -7.79 -4.27 -23.59
CA PHE A 67 -7.63 -5.10 -22.38
C PHE A 67 -8.69 -4.89 -21.31
N PHE A 68 -9.31 -3.71 -21.25
CA PHE A 68 -10.14 -3.31 -20.11
C PHE A 68 -11.56 -2.89 -20.51
N SER A 69 -12.08 -3.43 -21.62
CA SER A 69 -13.48 -3.23 -21.99
C SER A 69 -14.42 -4.05 -21.11
N GLY A 70 -15.59 -3.49 -20.80
CA GLY A 70 -16.62 -4.13 -19.96
C GLY A 70 -16.37 -4.04 -18.44
N ARG A 71 -17.30 -4.59 -17.65
CA ARG A 71 -17.26 -4.50 -16.17
C ARG A 71 -16.06 -5.23 -15.54
N SER A 72 -15.63 -6.34 -16.13
CA SER A 72 -14.44 -7.08 -15.68
C SER A 72 -13.14 -6.30 -15.93
N GLY A 73 -13.14 -5.39 -16.92
CA GLY A 73 -11.98 -4.60 -17.33
C GLY A 73 -11.46 -3.66 -16.25
N GLU A 74 -12.34 -2.94 -15.54
CA GLU A 74 -11.90 -1.99 -14.50
C GLU A 74 -11.24 -2.69 -13.30
N ALA A 75 -11.76 -3.85 -12.87
CA ALA A 75 -11.11 -4.62 -11.82
C ALA A 75 -9.76 -5.21 -12.27
N LEU A 76 -9.61 -5.60 -13.54
CA LEU A 76 -8.33 -6.08 -14.08
C LEU A 76 -7.32 -4.92 -14.14
N LYS A 77 -7.74 -3.75 -14.62
CA LYS A 77 -6.95 -2.52 -14.64
C LYS A 77 -6.48 -2.12 -13.25
N HIS A 78 -7.34 -2.22 -12.23
CA HIS A 78 -6.94 -1.99 -10.84
C HIS A 78 -5.79 -2.92 -10.42
N ASN A 79 -5.92 -4.22 -10.68
CA ASN A 79 -4.89 -5.20 -10.32
C ASN A 79 -3.58 -5.01 -11.09
N VAL A 80 -3.64 -4.72 -12.40
CA VAL A 80 -2.46 -4.40 -13.22
C VAL A 80 -1.68 -3.22 -12.62
N ASN A 81 -2.39 -2.20 -12.13
CA ASN A 81 -1.77 -1.05 -11.50
C ASN A 81 -1.13 -1.38 -10.14
N LEU A 82 -1.75 -2.25 -9.33
CA LEU A 82 -1.14 -2.75 -8.09
C LEU A 82 0.15 -3.53 -8.38
N LEU A 83 0.15 -4.40 -9.40
CA LEU A 83 1.35 -5.15 -9.80
C LEU A 83 2.47 -4.22 -10.26
N ARG A 84 2.13 -3.14 -10.97
CA ARG A 84 3.11 -2.12 -11.37
C ARG A 84 3.73 -1.42 -10.16
N GLY A 85 2.91 -1.10 -9.16
CA GLY A 85 3.38 -0.57 -7.87
C GLY A 85 4.32 -1.53 -7.17
N ALA A 86 3.95 -2.81 -7.08
CA ALA A 86 4.78 -3.84 -6.46
C ALA A 86 6.12 -4.05 -7.18
N ARG A 87 6.15 -4.03 -8.52
CA ARG A 87 7.40 -4.05 -9.28
C ARG A 87 8.25 -2.83 -8.95
N ASN A 88 7.65 -1.65 -8.88
CA ASN A 88 8.35 -0.42 -8.53
C ASN A 88 8.97 -0.50 -7.13
N TRP A 89 8.24 -1.01 -6.14
CA TRP A 89 8.76 -1.27 -4.79
C TRP A 89 9.97 -2.21 -4.81
N ASN A 90 9.90 -3.31 -5.56
CA ASN A 90 11.03 -4.22 -5.73
C ASN A 90 12.26 -3.58 -6.39
N ALA A 91 12.06 -2.63 -7.31
CA ALA A 91 13.17 -1.92 -7.95
C ALA A 91 13.86 -0.88 -7.04
N HIS A 92 13.22 -0.52 -5.92
CA HIS A 92 13.71 0.42 -4.93
C HIS A 92 14.05 -0.25 -3.59
N ASP A 93 14.16 -1.59 -3.58
CA ASP A 93 14.47 -2.40 -2.39
C ASP A 93 13.57 -2.07 -1.18
N VAL A 94 12.30 -1.71 -1.43
CA VAL A 94 11.31 -1.46 -0.37
C VAL A 94 10.96 -2.78 0.29
N VAL A 95 11.24 -2.91 1.59
CA VAL A 95 10.91 -4.11 2.38
C VAL A 95 9.40 -4.20 2.56
N LEU A 96 8.81 -5.31 2.13
CA LEU A 96 7.39 -5.58 2.30
C LEU A 96 7.15 -6.39 3.57
N ASP A 97 6.07 -6.07 4.30
CA ASP A 97 5.61 -6.94 5.38
C ASP A 97 4.90 -8.20 4.84
N GLU A 98 4.61 -9.16 5.73
CA GLU A 98 3.95 -10.42 5.36
C GLU A 98 2.60 -10.21 4.69
N ARG A 99 1.82 -9.22 5.15
CA ARG A 99 0.49 -8.94 4.65
C ARG A 99 0.55 -8.31 3.26
N GLU A 100 1.44 -7.35 3.06
CA GLU A 100 1.68 -6.70 1.77
C GLU A 100 2.14 -7.72 0.74
N ALA A 101 3.09 -8.58 1.11
CA ALA A 101 3.54 -9.65 0.23
C ALA A 101 2.39 -10.57 -0.19
N ARG A 102 1.55 -11.01 0.76
CA ARG A 102 0.37 -11.83 0.48
C ARG A 102 -0.62 -11.12 -0.45
N GLN A 103 -0.90 -9.84 -0.22
CA GLN A 103 -1.80 -9.06 -1.08
C GLN A 103 -1.27 -8.96 -2.52
N VAL A 104 0.04 -8.75 -2.70
CA VAL A 104 0.63 -8.72 -4.04
C VAL A 104 0.54 -10.09 -4.71
N ILE A 105 0.86 -11.18 -4.00
CA ILE A 105 0.79 -12.54 -4.54
C ILE A 105 -0.65 -12.92 -4.92
N GLU A 106 -1.64 -12.57 -4.08
CA GLU A 106 -3.07 -12.72 -4.41
C GLU A 106 -3.46 -11.91 -5.65
N THR A 107 -2.95 -10.68 -5.78
CA THR A 107 -3.15 -9.85 -6.98
C THR A 107 -2.56 -10.54 -8.23
N VAL A 108 -1.39 -11.16 -8.12
CA VAL A 108 -0.77 -11.94 -9.20
C VAL A 108 -1.68 -13.10 -9.62
N ALA A 109 -2.21 -13.86 -8.66
CA ALA A 109 -3.13 -14.98 -8.94
C ALA A 109 -4.41 -14.50 -9.65
N ILE A 110 -5.03 -13.41 -9.17
CA ILE A 110 -6.23 -12.84 -9.80
C ILE A 110 -5.95 -12.38 -11.24
N VAL A 111 -4.79 -11.76 -11.50
CA VAL A 111 -4.42 -11.35 -12.86
C VAL A 111 -4.18 -12.58 -13.73
N ALA A 112 -3.46 -13.58 -13.23
CA ALA A 112 -3.19 -14.84 -13.93
C ALA A 112 -4.50 -15.54 -14.34
N GLU A 113 -5.44 -15.71 -13.41
CA GLU A 113 -6.74 -16.31 -13.68
C GLU A 113 -7.51 -15.54 -14.78
N ARG A 114 -7.55 -14.21 -14.68
CA ARG A 114 -8.30 -13.36 -15.62
C ARG A 114 -7.74 -13.34 -17.04
N ILE A 115 -6.44 -13.54 -17.20
CA ILE A 115 -5.81 -13.64 -18.52
C ILE A 115 -5.83 -15.07 -19.08
N GLY A 116 -6.41 -16.03 -18.33
CA GLY A 116 -6.47 -17.44 -18.73
C GLY A 116 -5.12 -18.15 -18.59
N ALA A 117 -4.36 -17.84 -17.53
CA ALA A 117 -3.11 -18.52 -17.24
C ALA A 117 -3.31 -20.03 -17.04
N PRO A 118 -2.31 -20.86 -17.37
CA PRO A 118 -2.35 -22.28 -17.05
C PRO A 118 -2.54 -22.54 -15.56
N HIS A 119 -3.26 -23.61 -15.21
CA HIS A 119 -3.59 -23.94 -13.82
C HIS A 119 -2.34 -24.14 -12.95
N GLU A 120 -1.25 -24.65 -13.52
CA GLU A 120 0.04 -24.81 -12.84
C GLU A 120 0.65 -23.47 -12.40
N VAL A 121 0.43 -22.39 -13.14
CA VAL A 121 0.93 -21.05 -12.79
C VAL A 121 0.11 -20.48 -11.62
N ILE A 122 -1.20 -20.68 -11.64
CA ILE A 122 -2.11 -20.26 -10.56
C ILE A 122 -1.75 -21.03 -9.29
N ALA A 123 -1.67 -22.35 -9.36
CA ALA A 123 -1.31 -23.21 -8.22
C ALA A 123 0.08 -22.88 -7.65
N ALA A 124 1.08 -22.62 -8.50
CA ALA A 124 2.42 -22.21 -8.06
C ALA A 124 2.40 -20.83 -7.38
N THR A 125 1.55 -19.91 -7.83
CA THR A 125 1.38 -18.60 -7.19
C THR A 125 0.69 -18.74 -5.83
N ASP A 126 -0.36 -19.57 -5.75
CA ASP A 126 -1.06 -19.85 -4.49
C ASP A 126 -0.15 -20.50 -3.45
N ALA A 127 0.74 -21.40 -3.89
CA ALA A 127 1.74 -22.02 -3.02
C ALA A 127 2.71 -20.99 -2.40
N LEU A 128 3.00 -19.88 -3.10
CA LEU A 128 3.80 -18.78 -2.55
C LEU A 128 3.03 -17.95 -1.51
N ASN A 129 1.70 -17.95 -1.57
CA ASN A 129 0.82 -17.23 -0.63
C ASN A 129 0.45 -18.08 0.59
N ALA A 130 0.68 -19.39 0.53
CA ALA A 130 0.40 -20.29 1.65
C ALA A 130 1.18 -19.82 2.89
N PRO A 131 0.55 -19.79 4.07
CA PRO A 131 1.29 -19.51 5.30
C PRO A 131 2.45 -20.51 5.38
N PRO A 132 3.65 -20.09 5.82
CA PRO A 132 4.74 -21.02 6.04
C PRO A 132 4.15 -22.14 6.90
N GLN A 133 4.21 -23.38 6.39
CA GLN A 133 3.65 -24.52 7.11
C GLN A 133 4.24 -24.43 8.51
N ALA A 134 3.40 -24.08 9.49
CA ALA A 134 3.82 -24.04 10.87
C ALA A 134 4.33 -25.45 11.09
N LEU A 135 5.64 -25.60 11.30
CA LEU A 135 6.25 -26.87 11.66
C LEU A 135 5.31 -27.44 12.71
N SER A 136 4.58 -28.49 12.35
CA SER A 136 3.55 -29.06 13.19
C SER A 136 4.27 -29.47 14.46
N VAL A 137 4.23 -28.60 15.46
CA VAL A 137 4.72 -28.94 16.79
C VAL A 137 3.85 -30.13 17.17
N PRO A 138 4.42 -31.33 17.34
CA PRO A 138 3.63 -32.49 17.68
C PRO A 138 2.78 -32.12 18.90
N PRO A 139 1.49 -32.48 18.91
CA PRO A 139 0.58 -32.09 19.97
C PRO A 139 1.23 -32.47 21.31
N ALA A 140 1.52 -31.47 22.14
CA ALA A 140 1.97 -31.71 23.51
C ALA A 140 0.92 -32.61 24.18
N ALA A 141 1.40 -33.69 24.80
CA ALA A 141 0.56 -34.68 25.46
C ALA A 141 -0.46 -33.99 26.39
N PRO A 142 -1.69 -34.51 26.47
CA PRO A 142 -2.74 -33.91 27.28
C PRO A 142 -2.37 -33.98 28.76
N SER A 143 -1.94 -32.85 29.33
CA SER A 143 -1.71 -32.70 30.76
C SER A 143 -2.78 -31.79 31.35
N GLY A 144 -3.59 -32.34 32.24
CA GLY A 144 -4.27 -31.59 33.28
C GLY A 144 -5.66 -31.05 32.96
N ALA A 145 -6.63 -31.55 33.74
CA ALA A 145 -8.01 -31.12 33.92
C ALA A 145 -8.33 -29.64 33.62
N ARG A 146 -9.31 -29.42 32.73
CA ARG A 146 -10.00 -28.12 32.56
C ARG A 146 -10.96 -27.87 33.72
N VAL A 147 -10.76 -26.75 34.41
CA VAL A 147 -11.78 -26.09 35.25
C VAL A 147 -12.77 -25.39 34.30
N PRO A 148 -14.10 -25.53 34.49
CA PRO A 148 -15.10 -24.87 33.65
C PRO A 148 -15.12 -23.34 33.89
N PRO A 149 -15.30 -22.53 32.84
CA PRO A 149 -15.43 -21.08 32.97
C PRO A 149 -16.80 -20.69 33.57
N PRO A 150 -16.88 -19.58 34.35
CA PRO A 150 -18.13 -19.06 34.86
C PRO A 150 -19.00 -18.41 33.76
N SER A 151 -20.31 -18.55 33.93
CA SER A 151 -21.36 -18.06 33.02
C SER A 151 -21.37 -16.53 32.84
N PRO A 152 -21.75 -16.03 31.65
CA PRO A 152 -21.93 -14.59 31.42
C PRO A 152 -23.26 -14.07 32.03
N PRO A 153 -23.31 -12.80 32.47
CA PRO A 153 -24.54 -12.16 32.94
C PRO A 153 -25.50 -11.79 31.77
N PRO A 154 -26.81 -11.62 32.06
CA PRO A 154 -27.84 -11.36 31.05
C PRO A 154 -27.75 -9.93 30.47
N GLY A 155 -28.06 -9.84 29.18
CA GLY A 155 -27.95 -8.63 28.38
C GLY A 155 -29.01 -7.58 28.66
N THR A 156 -28.57 -6.32 28.71
CA THR A 156 -29.41 -5.13 28.54
C THR A 156 -29.52 -4.80 27.06
N ALA A 157 -30.75 -4.93 26.54
CA ALA A 157 -31.18 -4.31 25.30
C ALA A 157 -31.28 -2.78 25.50
N ALA A 158 -30.70 -2.02 24.58
CA ALA A 158 -31.04 -0.62 24.39
C ALA A 158 -30.99 -0.27 22.90
N ALA A 159 -32.16 0.13 22.40
CA ALA A 159 -32.38 0.72 21.10
C ALA A 159 -31.67 2.08 20.97
N GLY A 160 -31.30 2.44 19.75
CA GLY A 160 -30.73 3.75 19.44
C GLY A 160 -30.53 3.92 17.94
N ALA A 161 -31.65 4.04 17.21
CA ALA A 161 -31.65 4.53 15.84
C ALA A 161 -31.22 6.00 15.84
N GLY A 162 -29.97 6.26 15.47
CA GLY A 162 -29.43 7.60 15.24
C GLY A 162 -28.90 7.68 13.83
N GLY A 163 -29.72 8.15 12.89
CA GLY A 163 -29.30 8.46 11.54
C GLY A 163 -28.33 9.63 11.52
N SER A 164 -27.04 9.34 11.63
CA SER A 164 -26.00 10.31 11.27
C SER A 164 -26.06 10.52 9.77
N SER A 165 -26.71 11.61 9.38
CA SER A 165 -26.60 12.22 8.06
C SER A 165 -25.14 12.67 7.90
N ASP A 166 -24.32 11.72 7.43
CA ASP A 166 -22.93 11.89 7.07
C ASP A 166 -22.90 12.85 5.85
N ARG A 167 -22.99 14.15 6.13
CA ARG A 167 -22.84 15.22 5.13
C ARG A 167 -21.38 15.25 4.69
N ARG A 168 -21.00 14.25 3.92
CA ARG A 168 -19.74 14.24 3.19
C ARG A 168 -19.75 15.49 2.30
N PRO A 169 -18.78 16.40 2.42
CA PRO A 169 -18.71 17.56 1.55
C PRO A 169 -18.75 17.10 0.08
N PRO A 170 -19.35 17.92 -0.81
CA PRO A 170 -19.44 17.58 -2.23
C PRO A 170 -18.03 17.29 -2.78
N ARG A 171 -17.88 16.12 -3.43
CA ARG A 171 -16.59 15.72 -4.00
C ARG A 171 -16.21 16.71 -5.11
N VAL A 172 -15.04 17.33 -4.98
CA VAL A 172 -14.45 18.15 -6.05
C VAL A 172 -14.10 17.22 -7.22
N GLN A 173 -14.53 17.57 -8.43
CA GLN A 173 -14.25 16.77 -9.62
C GLN A 173 -12.87 17.13 -10.22
N PRO A 174 -12.14 16.17 -10.81
CA PRO A 174 -10.90 16.45 -11.52
C PRO A 174 -11.14 17.39 -12.72
N ARG A 175 -10.48 18.55 -12.71
CA ARG A 175 -10.45 19.49 -13.84
C ARG A 175 -9.26 19.15 -14.72
N ARG A 176 -9.51 19.04 -16.02
CA ARG A 176 -8.49 18.70 -17.02
C ARG A 176 -8.35 19.79 -18.06
N ASP A 177 -7.11 20.03 -18.50
CA ASP A 177 -6.84 20.90 -19.65
C ASP A 177 -7.13 20.20 -20.99
N ALA A 178 -6.86 20.90 -22.10
CA ALA A 178 -7.04 20.38 -23.45
C ALA A 178 -6.15 19.16 -23.76
N ALA A 179 -5.05 18.96 -23.03
CA ALA A 179 -4.16 17.81 -23.15
C ALA A 179 -4.54 16.66 -22.19
N GLY A 180 -5.65 16.79 -21.45
CA GLY A 180 -6.14 15.81 -20.50
C GLY A 180 -5.39 15.77 -19.17
N VAL A 181 -4.52 16.75 -18.89
CA VAL A 181 -3.74 16.85 -17.65
C VAL A 181 -4.63 17.37 -16.54
N ILE A 182 -4.61 16.72 -15.37
CA ILE A 182 -5.30 17.21 -14.18
C ILE A 182 -4.59 18.47 -13.67
N VAL A 183 -5.29 19.59 -13.59
CA VAL A 183 -4.73 20.91 -13.22
C VAL A 183 -5.05 21.34 -11.78
N ASN A 184 -5.96 20.63 -11.09
CA ASN A 184 -6.39 20.93 -9.72
C ASN A 184 -6.08 19.80 -8.74
N ALA A 185 -4.93 19.15 -8.88
CA ALA A 185 -4.58 18.01 -8.05
C ALA A 185 -4.57 18.33 -6.55
N ASP A 186 -4.20 19.54 -6.15
CA ASP A 186 -4.23 20.01 -4.75
C ASP A 186 -5.60 19.88 -4.08
N GLU A 187 -6.70 19.86 -4.85
CA GLU A 187 -8.08 19.73 -4.37
C GLU A 187 -8.61 18.28 -4.37
N LEU A 188 -7.82 17.33 -4.87
CA LEU A 188 -8.26 15.95 -5.12
C LEU A 188 -7.73 14.99 -4.06
N THR A 189 -8.23 13.76 -4.10
CA THR A 189 -7.71 12.64 -3.31
C THR A 189 -6.68 11.84 -4.09
N ALA A 190 -5.84 11.10 -3.37
CA ALA A 190 -4.89 10.14 -3.96
C ALA A 190 -5.50 9.22 -5.03
N ASP A 191 -6.72 8.72 -4.80
CA ASP A 191 -7.38 7.81 -5.76
C ASP A 191 -7.80 8.50 -7.06
N GLU A 192 -8.11 9.79 -7.00
CA GLU A 192 -8.52 10.58 -8.17
C GLU A 192 -7.34 10.99 -9.04
N VAL A 193 -6.15 11.17 -8.44
CA VAL A 193 -4.91 11.51 -9.16
C VAL A 193 -4.06 10.30 -9.51
N ALA A 194 -4.25 9.16 -8.84
CA ALA A 194 -3.45 7.97 -9.04
C ALA A 194 -3.40 7.57 -10.51
N LEU A 195 -2.17 7.48 -11.04
CA LEU A 195 -1.86 6.98 -12.38
C LEU A 195 -2.45 7.84 -13.50
N GLN A 196 -2.76 9.09 -13.18
CA GLN A 196 -3.20 10.12 -14.11
C GLN A 196 -2.04 11.02 -14.48
N ARG A 197 -2.19 11.72 -15.61
CA ARG A 197 -1.34 12.86 -15.95
C ARG A 197 -1.73 14.03 -15.05
N VAL A 198 -0.77 14.54 -14.27
CA VAL A 198 -1.04 15.54 -13.22
C VAL A 198 -0.05 16.68 -13.34
N LEU A 199 -0.55 17.92 -13.32
CA LEU A 199 0.27 19.11 -13.18
C LEU A 199 0.74 19.21 -11.72
N CYS A 200 2.02 19.49 -11.51
CA CYS A 200 2.60 19.57 -10.17
C CYS A 200 1.80 20.54 -9.28
N PRO A 201 1.24 20.09 -8.15
CA PRO A 201 0.44 20.95 -7.27
C PRO A 201 1.30 22.00 -6.55
N GLY A 202 2.62 21.80 -6.50
CA GLY A 202 3.58 22.75 -5.93
C GLY A 202 3.87 23.94 -6.85
N CYS A 203 4.46 23.67 -8.02
CA CYS A 203 4.90 24.74 -8.93
C CYS A 203 3.93 25.05 -10.09
N ARG A 204 2.97 24.17 -10.38
CA ARG A 204 2.04 24.26 -11.53
C ARG A 204 2.74 24.32 -12.90
N GLU A 205 3.98 23.86 -13.01
CA GLU A 205 4.75 23.85 -14.26
C GLU A 205 5.05 22.44 -14.77
N LYS A 206 5.46 21.53 -13.87
CA LYS A 206 5.85 20.17 -14.26
C LYS A 206 4.62 19.28 -14.44
N VAL A 207 4.42 18.76 -15.66
CA VAL A 207 3.49 17.66 -15.91
C VAL A 207 4.18 16.33 -15.58
N PHE A 208 3.55 15.57 -14.69
CA PHE A 208 3.85 14.17 -14.45
C PHE A 208 3.01 13.35 -15.43
N GLU A 209 3.66 12.53 -16.26
CA GLU A 209 2.94 11.61 -17.16
C GLU A 209 2.11 10.59 -16.37
N GLU A 210 2.53 10.32 -15.15
CA GLU A 210 1.85 9.39 -14.27
C GLU A 210 2.11 9.74 -12.82
N TRP A 211 1.08 10.14 -12.09
CA TRP A 211 1.20 10.39 -10.67
C TRP A 211 1.23 9.08 -9.86
N SER A 212 2.13 8.91 -8.88
CA SER A 212 3.09 9.88 -8.34
C SER A 212 4.52 9.78 -8.91
N ALA A 213 4.75 9.02 -9.98
CA ALA A 213 6.11 8.73 -10.45
C ALA A 213 6.96 10.01 -10.70
N GLY A 214 8.14 10.06 -10.07
CA GLY A 214 9.11 11.14 -10.23
C GLY A 214 8.85 12.42 -9.42
N TRP A 215 7.86 12.42 -8.53
CA TRP A 215 7.56 13.57 -7.66
C TRP A 215 8.74 13.95 -6.75
N ASP A 216 9.48 12.97 -6.25
CA ASP A 216 10.56 13.10 -5.27
C ASP A 216 11.79 13.76 -5.90
N ALA A 217 12.19 13.33 -7.09
CA ALA A 217 13.25 13.95 -7.86
C ALA A 217 12.87 15.39 -8.27
N HIS A 218 11.61 15.62 -8.64
CA HIS A 218 11.13 16.96 -8.93
C HIS A 218 11.14 17.86 -7.69
N ALA A 219 10.62 17.39 -6.56
CA ALA A 219 10.61 18.13 -5.28
C ALA A 219 12.04 18.48 -4.84
N ALA A 220 12.95 17.50 -4.90
CA ALA A 220 14.34 17.66 -4.50
C ALA A 220 15.10 18.74 -5.29
N HIS A 221 14.84 18.87 -6.59
CA HIS A 221 15.75 19.63 -7.47
C HIS A 221 15.10 20.72 -8.32
N ARG A 222 13.79 20.66 -8.61
CA ARG A 222 13.17 21.48 -9.68
C ARG A 222 11.85 22.13 -9.31
N CYS A 223 11.24 21.76 -8.18
CA CYS A 223 9.96 22.33 -7.79
C CYS A 223 10.13 23.76 -7.26
N ALA A 224 9.83 24.77 -8.08
CA ALA A 224 9.82 26.17 -7.66
C ALA A 224 8.81 26.47 -6.54
N GLY A 225 7.85 25.55 -6.31
CA GLY A 225 6.89 25.66 -5.22
C GLY A 225 7.43 25.30 -3.84
N MET A 226 8.62 24.69 -3.73
CA MET A 226 9.26 24.31 -2.45
C MET A 226 10.32 25.35 -2.05
N THR A 227 10.34 25.75 -0.79
CA THR A 227 11.21 26.82 -0.27
C THR A 227 12.36 26.31 0.60
N ALA A 228 12.34 25.05 1.02
CA ALA A 228 13.41 24.51 1.84
C ALA A 228 14.77 24.45 1.09
N ASP A 229 15.86 24.52 1.87
CA ASP A 229 17.23 24.69 1.36
C ASP A 229 17.87 23.36 0.95
N THR A 230 17.54 22.27 1.64
CA THR A 230 18.11 20.95 1.34
C THR A 230 17.16 20.04 0.56
N THR A 231 17.71 19.06 -0.17
CA THR A 231 16.91 18.13 -0.97
C THR A 231 15.91 17.32 -0.13
N GLU A 232 16.31 16.90 1.07
CA GLU A 232 15.45 16.11 1.97
C GLU A 232 14.37 16.97 2.62
N GLU A 233 14.70 18.19 3.05
CA GLU A 233 13.68 19.11 3.57
C GLU A 233 12.68 19.51 2.49
N ARG A 234 13.11 19.68 1.23
CA ARG A 234 12.20 19.96 0.11
C ARG A 234 11.24 18.80 -0.15
N LYS A 235 11.74 17.55 -0.13
CA LYS A 235 10.87 16.35 -0.24
C LYS A 235 9.90 16.26 0.94
N SER A 236 10.38 16.55 2.15
CA SER A 236 9.57 16.56 3.37
C SER A 236 8.48 17.62 3.32
N GLU A 237 8.83 18.85 2.91
CA GLU A 237 7.90 19.96 2.68
C GLU A 237 6.82 19.57 1.66
N PHE A 238 7.22 18.96 0.55
CA PHE A 238 6.30 18.50 -0.48
C PHE A 238 5.32 17.45 0.06
N ARG A 239 5.82 16.43 0.78
CA ARG A 239 4.99 15.41 1.42
C ARG A 239 4.05 16.00 2.47
N ARG A 240 4.50 16.98 3.26
CA ARG A 240 3.66 17.64 4.25
C ARG A 240 2.50 18.39 3.59
N ARG A 241 2.76 19.08 2.47
CA ARG A 241 1.76 19.90 1.77
C ARG A 241 0.80 19.09 0.90
N PHE A 242 1.29 18.03 0.28
CA PHE A 242 0.55 17.25 -0.72
C PHE A 242 0.41 15.78 -0.33
N GLY A 243 0.56 15.48 0.96
CA GLY A 243 0.49 14.13 1.53
C GLY A 243 -0.77 13.37 1.13
N HIS A 244 -1.90 14.08 1.05
CA HIS A 244 -3.21 13.55 0.67
C HIS A 244 -3.31 13.08 -0.78
N LEU A 245 -2.39 13.51 -1.65
CA LEU A 245 -2.30 13.07 -3.05
C LEU A 245 -1.48 11.80 -3.23
N PHE A 246 -0.67 11.44 -2.25
CA PHE A 246 -0.03 10.15 -2.24
C PHE A 246 -1.06 9.16 -1.76
N ARG A 247 -1.24 8.06 -2.51
CA ARG A 247 -1.82 6.89 -1.86
C ARG A 247 -0.90 6.63 -0.70
N ALA A 248 -1.45 6.70 0.51
CA ALA A 248 -0.77 6.09 1.65
C ALA A 248 -0.29 4.72 1.14
N PRO A 249 1.00 4.34 1.33
CA PRO A 249 1.43 2.97 1.07
C PRO A 249 0.34 2.07 1.66
N ALA A 250 -0.15 1.09 0.92
CA ALA A 250 -1.46 0.49 1.16
C ALA A 250 -1.73 0.28 2.67
N ARG A 251 -2.47 1.23 3.27
CA ARG A 251 -2.67 1.50 4.72
C ARG A 251 -1.59 2.36 5.37
N GLY A 252 -2.02 3.49 5.95
CA GLY A 252 -1.25 4.20 6.98
C GLY A 252 -0.66 3.20 7.96
N GLU A 253 0.57 3.46 8.40
CA GLU A 253 1.31 2.64 9.36
C GLU A 253 0.36 2.03 10.39
N SER A 254 0.52 0.73 10.66
CA SER A 254 -0.35 0.07 11.63
C SER A 254 -0.38 0.89 12.93
N GLN A 255 -1.52 0.90 13.62
CA GLN A 255 -1.68 1.64 14.88
C GLN A 255 -0.50 1.39 15.84
N ARG A 256 0.02 0.15 15.87
CA ARG A 256 1.20 -0.23 16.64
C ARG A 256 2.51 0.38 16.13
N ALA A 257 2.70 0.48 14.81
CA ALA A 257 3.88 1.10 14.21
C ALA A 257 3.91 2.60 14.51
N VAL A 258 2.78 3.30 14.34
CA VAL A 258 2.70 4.73 14.69
C VAL A 258 2.92 4.95 16.18
N MET A 259 2.27 4.15 17.03
CA MET A 259 2.48 4.23 18.47
C MET A 259 3.95 3.97 18.86
N ARG A 260 4.63 3.02 18.19
CA ARG A 260 6.06 2.77 18.42
C ARG A 260 6.92 3.97 18.07
N HIS A 261 6.71 4.56 16.91
CA HIS A 261 7.47 5.74 16.49
C HIS A 261 7.23 6.93 17.43
N ILE A 262 5.98 7.16 17.83
CA ILE A 262 5.64 8.22 18.78
C ILE A 262 6.29 7.96 20.15
N TRP A 263 6.24 6.71 20.62
CA TRP A 263 6.85 6.29 21.87
C TRP A 263 8.36 6.50 21.87
N GLU A 264 9.07 6.11 20.81
CA GLU A 264 10.53 6.32 20.68
C GLU A 264 10.95 7.79 20.85
N ARG A 265 10.11 8.75 20.45
CA ARG A 265 10.39 10.19 20.57
C ARG A 265 9.94 10.80 21.90
N CYS A 266 8.88 10.26 22.49
CA CYS A 266 8.21 10.89 23.64
C CYS A 266 8.57 10.22 24.96
N CYS A 267 9.00 8.96 24.94
CA CYS A 267 9.37 8.22 26.13
C CYS A 267 10.50 8.93 26.91
N PRO A 268 10.43 8.98 28.26
CA PRO A 268 9.46 8.31 29.14
C PRO A 268 8.15 9.07 29.40
N ASP A 269 7.80 10.11 28.64
CA ASP A 269 6.58 10.89 28.84
C ASP A 269 5.35 10.25 28.15
N ASP A 270 4.65 9.39 28.90
CA ASP A 270 3.42 8.71 28.48
C ASP A 270 2.34 9.69 28.00
N GLU A 271 2.12 10.78 28.72
CA GLU A 271 1.05 11.73 28.43
C GLU A 271 1.34 12.50 27.14
N ARG A 272 2.61 12.79 26.84
CA ARG A 272 3.01 13.34 25.54
C ARG A 272 2.79 12.32 24.41
N ALA A 273 3.16 11.05 24.61
CA ALA A 273 2.94 10.00 23.61
C ALA A 273 1.45 9.80 23.29
N ILE A 274 0.59 9.84 24.32
CA ILE A 274 -0.87 9.74 24.19
C ILE A 274 -1.44 10.88 23.35
N ARG A 275 -1.06 12.14 23.66
CA ARG A 275 -1.52 13.33 22.92
C ARG A 275 -1.08 13.29 21.46
N GLU A 276 0.20 13.01 21.20
CA GLU A 276 0.75 12.94 19.84
C GLU A 276 0.04 11.88 18.98
N TYR A 277 -0.27 10.71 19.56
CA TYR A 277 -1.02 9.67 18.84
C TYR A 277 -2.47 10.10 18.59
N ALA A 278 -3.13 10.69 19.58
CA ALA A 278 -4.49 11.19 19.45
C ALA A 278 -4.59 12.24 18.33
N ASP A 279 -3.63 13.16 18.26
CA ASP A 279 -3.56 14.18 17.22
C ASP A 279 -3.29 13.56 15.84
N ALA A 280 -2.39 12.56 15.74
CA ALA A 280 -2.14 11.84 14.50
C ALA A 280 -3.40 11.12 13.99
N GLU A 281 -4.20 10.56 14.89
CA GLU A 281 -5.48 9.97 14.54
C GLU A 281 -6.50 11.00 14.06
N GLN A 282 -6.59 12.16 14.72
CA GLN A 282 -7.48 13.27 14.31
C GLN A 282 -7.09 13.85 12.95
N ARG A 283 -5.79 13.89 12.62
CA ARG A 283 -5.28 14.28 11.30
C ARG A 283 -5.50 13.20 10.22
N GLY A 284 -5.99 12.01 10.61
CA GLY A 284 -6.22 10.89 9.69
C GLY A 284 -4.95 10.14 9.29
N GLU A 285 -3.83 10.40 9.95
CA GLU A 285 -2.56 9.70 9.72
C GLU A 285 -2.63 8.26 10.23
N VAL A 286 -3.44 8.03 11.27
CA VAL A 286 -3.72 6.70 11.82
C VAL A 286 -5.18 6.35 11.64
N ARG A 287 -5.46 5.22 10.99
CA ARG A 287 -6.83 4.69 10.87
C ARG A 287 -7.07 3.62 11.92
N ARG A 288 -8.17 3.76 12.68
CA ARG A 288 -8.58 2.68 13.58
C ARG A 288 -9.01 1.44 12.82
N THR A 289 -8.49 0.30 13.23
CA THR A 289 -8.93 -1.01 12.69
C THR A 289 -10.27 -1.41 13.27
N ASN A 290 -10.52 -1.05 14.54
CA ASN A 290 -11.76 -1.32 15.27
C ASN A 290 -11.94 -0.27 16.39
N ASN A 291 -13.16 0.21 16.61
CA ASN A 291 -13.55 1.05 17.75
C ASN A 291 -14.83 0.55 18.44
N ALA A 292 -14.97 -0.76 18.64
CA ALA A 292 -16.16 -1.35 19.27
C ALA A 292 -16.47 -0.77 20.66
N SER A 293 -15.45 -0.26 21.35
CA SER A 293 -15.58 0.32 22.69
C SER A 293 -15.98 1.81 22.69
N GLY A 294 -16.11 2.45 21.53
CA GLY A 294 -16.50 3.87 21.43
C GLY A 294 -15.51 4.84 22.08
N LEU A 295 -14.24 4.46 22.23
CA LEU A 295 -13.24 5.30 22.91
C LEU A 295 -12.98 6.59 22.12
N LEU A 296 -12.70 7.68 22.83
CA LEU A 296 -12.11 8.88 22.21
C LEU A 296 -10.64 8.61 21.82
N PRO A 297 -10.03 9.40 20.91
CA PRO A 297 -8.64 9.19 20.46
C PRO A 297 -7.62 9.02 21.59
N GLU A 298 -7.67 9.86 22.62
CA GLU A 298 -6.78 9.76 23.78
C GLU A 298 -7.00 8.48 24.59
N GLY A 299 -8.26 8.09 24.81
CA GLY A 299 -8.59 6.85 25.51
C GLY A 299 -8.11 5.61 24.74
N TYR A 300 -8.21 5.66 23.42
CA TYR A 300 -7.69 4.61 22.55
C TYR A 300 -6.15 4.56 22.57
N ALA A 301 -5.50 5.71 22.47
CA ALA A 301 -4.04 5.86 22.54
C ALA A 301 -3.49 5.31 23.87
N ARG A 302 -4.13 5.65 24.99
CA ARG A 302 -3.77 5.14 26.32
C ARG A 302 -3.90 3.62 26.41
N ALA A 303 -4.99 3.04 25.90
CA ALA A 303 -5.17 1.59 25.85
C ALA A 303 -4.13 0.90 24.97
N LEU A 304 -3.77 1.50 23.84
CA LEU A 304 -2.78 0.97 22.91
C LEU A 304 -1.35 1.03 23.48
N LEU A 305 -0.98 2.14 24.12
CA LEU A 305 0.29 2.31 24.83
C LEU A 305 0.44 1.26 25.95
N ALA A 306 -0.58 1.14 26.79
CA ALA A 306 -0.62 0.14 27.86
C ALA A 306 -0.53 -1.31 27.32
N ASP A 307 -1.23 -1.62 26.22
CA ASP A 307 -1.11 -2.93 25.55
C ASP A 307 0.31 -3.17 25.04
N GLY A 308 0.99 -2.12 24.55
CA GLY A 308 2.36 -2.19 24.03
C GLY A 308 3.42 -2.45 25.05
N LEU A 309 3.35 -1.75 26.18
CA LEU A 309 4.24 -1.99 27.31
C LEU A 309 3.97 -3.38 27.90
N ARG A 310 2.71 -3.75 28.11
CA ARG A 310 2.32 -5.05 28.69
C ARG A 310 2.73 -6.25 27.82
N LYS A 311 2.64 -6.13 26.50
CA LYS A 311 3.01 -7.21 25.56
C LYS A 311 4.47 -7.13 25.08
N GLY A 312 5.24 -6.13 25.53
CA GLY A 312 6.66 -5.98 25.21
C GLY A 312 6.97 -5.60 23.77
N TRP A 313 6.00 -5.11 22.99
CA TRP A 313 6.27 -4.58 21.65
C TRP A 313 6.63 -3.08 21.66
N LEU A 314 6.48 -2.42 22.81
CA LEU A 314 7.15 -1.18 23.17
C LEU A 314 8.17 -1.48 24.26
N ARG A 315 9.39 -0.94 24.12
CA ARG A 315 10.42 -1.07 25.15
C ARG A 315 10.22 0.04 26.20
N PRO A 316 10.29 -0.26 27.51
CA PRO A 316 10.38 0.78 28.53
C PRO A 316 11.63 1.63 28.29
N CYS A 317 11.59 2.94 28.57
CA CYS A 317 12.83 3.71 28.66
C CYS A 317 13.51 3.41 29.99
N GLY A 318 14.69 2.80 29.91
CA GLY A 318 15.53 2.43 31.05
C GLY A 318 16.84 1.82 30.59
#